data_AF-A0A2E3SJJ4-F1
#
_entry.id   AF-A0A2E3SJJ4-F1
#
_cell.length_a   1.000
_cell.length_b   1.000
_cell.length_c   1.000
_cell.angle_alpha   90.00
_cell.angle_beta   90.00
_cell.angle_gamma   90.00
#
_symmetry.space_group_name_H-M   'P 1'
#
loop_
_entity.id
_entity.type
_entity.pdbx_description
1 polymer ?
#
loop_
_entity_poly.entity_id
_entity_poly.type
_entity_poly.pdbx_seq_one_letter_code
_entity_poly.pdbx_strand_id
1 'polypeptide(L)'
;MHFSILKKKLYLNLKTKNVKLCIVESITGGYLTSEIIKIPGASEIFLYGIVSYSSKSKESILGIKNIISSHGVVSKEVAEEMVKKISKFSDEKKLLSLSCTGYALSEKTNKKNLKAYISAKFKKTLVTKKISLKSLSRLSAIKYTAKEMTLLGLKLIV
;
A
#
# COMPACT_ATOMS: atom_id res chain seq x y z
N MET A 1 -17.78 -8.21 2.35
CA MET A 1 -17.12 -8.72 1.12
C MET A 1 -15.77 -9.35 1.47
N HIS A 2 -15.55 -10.59 1.06
CA HIS A 2 -14.34 -11.37 1.34
C HIS A 2 -13.13 -10.84 0.54
N PHE A 3 -11.91 -10.97 1.08
CA PHE A 3 -10.70 -10.39 0.47
C PHE A 3 -10.40 -10.96 -0.93
N SER A 4 -10.68 -12.26 -1.15
CA SER A 4 -10.56 -12.90 -2.47
C SER A 4 -11.43 -12.24 -3.55
N ILE A 5 -12.64 -11.80 -3.19
CA ILE A 5 -13.55 -11.12 -4.11
C ILE A 5 -13.03 -9.71 -4.42
N LEU A 6 -12.51 -9.01 -3.40
CA LEU A 6 -11.99 -7.65 -3.55
C LEU A 6 -10.78 -7.60 -4.48
N LYS A 7 -9.80 -8.50 -4.31
CA LYS A 7 -8.61 -8.54 -5.18
C LYS A 7 -8.95 -8.91 -6.62
N LYS A 8 -9.89 -9.85 -6.82
CA LYS A 8 -10.39 -10.19 -8.17
C LYS A 8 -11.11 -9.01 -8.83
N LYS A 9 -11.94 -8.28 -8.07
CA LYS A 9 -12.60 -7.07 -8.57
C LYS A 9 -11.60 -5.99 -8.96
N LEU A 10 -10.56 -5.78 -8.13
CA LEU A 10 -9.50 -4.81 -8.45
C LEU A 10 -8.79 -5.21 -9.75
N TYR A 11 -8.40 -6.49 -9.87
CA TYR A 11 -7.79 -7.01 -11.09
C TYR A 11 -8.66 -6.77 -12.34
N LEU A 12 -9.93 -7.14 -12.30
CA LEU A 12 -10.84 -6.98 -13.44
C LEU A 12 -11.01 -5.51 -13.82
N ASN A 13 -11.21 -4.61 -12.85
CA ASN A 13 -11.34 -3.17 -13.11
C ASN A 13 -10.07 -2.57 -13.74
N LEU A 14 -8.90 -3.01 -13.27
CA LEU A 14 -7.62 -2.56 -13.81
C LEU A 14 -7.41 -3.06 -15.24
N LYS A 15 -7.66 -4.36 -15.47
CA LYS A 15 -7.52 -5.00 -16.77
C LYS A 15 -8.44 -4.36 -17.82
N THR A 16 -9.73 -4.22 -17.52
CA THR A 16 -10.71 -3.65 -18.48
C THR A 16 -10.45 -2.18 -18.81
N LYS A 17 -9.89 -1.40 -17.87
CA LYS A 17 -9.55 0.01 -18.09
C LYS A 17 -8.13 0.23 -18.64
N ASN A 18 -7.37 -0.85 -18.87
CA ASN A 18 -5.95 -0.85 -19.20
C ASN A 18 -5.14 0.05 -18.23
N VAL A 19 -5.31 -0.22 -16.93
CA VAL A 19 -4.63 0.48 -15.84
C VAL A 19 -3.63 -0.47 -15.20
N LYS A 20 -2.40 -0.01 -15.04
CA LYS A 20 -1.32 -0.72 -14.38
C LYS A 20 -1.33 -0.50 -12.87
N LEU A 21 -0.67 -1.37 -12.13
CA LEU A 21 -0.62 -1.39 -10.67
C LEU A 21 0.83 -1.48 -10.20
N CYS A 22 1.22 -0.61 -9.28
CA CYS A 22 2.42 -0.76 -8.47
C CYS A 22 2.13 -0.57 -6.98
N ILE A 23 2.90 -1.25 -6.13
CA ILE A 23 2.63 -1.31 -4.68
C ILE A 23 3.91 -1.11 -3.88
N VAL A 24 3.90 -0.20 -2.91
CA VAL A 24 4.94 -0.09 -1.89
C VAL A 24 4.37 -0.58 -0.56
N GLU A 25 4.97 -1.62 -0.01
CA GLU A 25 4.53 -2.26 1.23
C GLU A 25 5.51 -1.98 2.38
N SER A 26 4.95 -1.78 3.58
CA SER A 26 5.71 -1.80 4.82
C SER A 26 5.09 -2.82 5.75
N ILE A 27 4.08 -2.44 6.55
CA ILE A 27 3.47 -3.33 7.55
C ILE A 27 2.93 -4.64 6.95
N THR A 28 2.49 -4.63 5.68
CA THR A 28 1.95 -5.80 5.00
C THR A 28 3.00 -6.78 4.48
N GLY A 29 4.27 -6.36 4.39
CA GLY A 29 5.40 -7.27 4.12
C GLY A 29 5.33 -8.06 2.81
N GLY A 30 4.70 -7.53 1.76
CA GLY A 30 4.53 -8.25 0.49
C GLY A 30 3.24 -9.05 0.40
N TYR A 31 2.42 -9.08 1.46
CA TYR A 31 1.17 -9.85 1.49
C TYR A 31 0.22 -9.44 0.38
N LEU A 32 0.01 -8.13 0.13
CA LEU A 32 -0.89 -7.70 -0.93
C LEU A 32 -0.34 -8.11 -2.30
N THR A 33 0.95 -7.87 -2.55
CA THR A 33 1.61 -8.29 -3.79
C THR A 33 1.44 -9.79 -4.02
N SER A 34 1.75 -10.62 -3.03
CA SER A 34 1.62 -12.08 -3.11
C SER A 34 0.19 -12.52 -3.43
N GLU A 35 -0.81 -11.78 -2.96
CA GLU A 35 -2.21 -12.12 -3.14
C GLU A 35 -2.73 -11.71 -4.52
N ILE A 36 -2.17 -10.64 -5.09
CA ILE A 36 -2.44 -10.19 -6.46
C ILE A 36 -1.82 -11.15 -7.47
N ILE A 37 -0.55 -11.55 -7.30
CA ILE A 37 0.14 -12.44 -8.27
C ILE A 37 -0.44 -13.86 -8.31
N LYS A 38 -1.21 -14.27 -7.30
CA LYS A 38 -2.00 -15.53 -7.33
C LYS A 38 -3.15 -15.51 -8.34
N ILE A 39 -3.48 -14.36 -8.92
CA ILE A 39 -4.50 -14.24 -9.97
C ILE A 39 -3.85 -14.59 -11.32
N PRO A 40 -4.33 -15.59 -12.06
CA PRO A 40 -3.85 -15.86 -13.42
C PRO A 40 -3.98 -14.62 -14.30
N GLY A 41 -2.90 -14.23 -14.99
CA GLY A 41 -2.83 -13.01 -15.79
C GLY A 41 -2.47 -11.74 -15.00
N ALA A 42 -2.06 -11.85 -13.73
CA ALA A 42 -1.66 -10.68 -12.93
C ALA A 42 -0.58 -9.81 -13.61
N SER A 43 0.29 -10.38 -14.45
CA SER A 43 1.29 -9.64 -15.24
C SER A 43 0.68 -8.63 -16.22
N GLU A 44 -0.59 -8.76 -16.60
CA GLU A 44 -1.27 -7.80 -17.47
C GLU A 44 -1.44 -6.43 -16.80
N ILE A 45 -1.56 -6.42 -15.46
CA ILE A 45 -1.78 -5.20 -14.68
C ILE A 45 -0.64 -4.86 -13.73
N PHE A 46 0.05 -5.84 -13.15
CA PHE A 46 0.99 -5.64 -12.06
C PHE A 46 2.40 -5.42 -12.61
N LEU A 47 2.95 -4.22 -12.42
CA LEU A 47 4.27 -3.86 -12.93
C LEU A 47 5.37 -4.24 -11.94
N TYR A 48 5.27 -3.75 -10.71
CA TYR A 48 6.29 -3.97 -9.69
C TYR A 48 5.75 -3.69 -8.29
N GLY A 49 6.38 -4.35 -7.32
CA GLY A 49 6.16 -4.13 -5.89
C GLY A 49 7.47 -3.92 -5.15
N ILE A 50 7.47 -3.10 -4.10
CA ILE A 50 8.63 -2.86 -3.24
C ILE A 50 8.20 -3.07 -1.79
N VAL A 51 8.96 -3.86 -1.05
CA VAL A 51 8.80 -3.98 0.40
C VAL A 51 9.86 -3.10 1.08
N SER A 52 9.50 -1.90 1.51
CA SER A 52 10.37 -0.97 2.22
C SER A 52 10.04 -0.97 3.72
N TYR A 53 10.40 -2.04 4.42
CA TYR A 53 9.98 -2.27 5.82
C TYR A 53 10.64 -1.33 6.84
N SER A 54 11.98 -1.19 6.82
CA SER A 54 12.71 -0.35 7.77
C SER A 54 12.71 1.13 7.36
N SER A 55 12.98 2.05 8.31
CA SER A 55 13.19 3.46 7.97
C SER A 55 14.34 3.62 6.98
N LYS A 56 15.47 2.93 7.21
CA LYS A 56 16.64 2.94 6.32
C LYS A 56 16.30 2.49 4.89
N SER A 57 15.46 1.46 4.70
CA SER A 57 15.09 1.04 3.34
C SER A 57 14.12 2.01 2.66
N LYS A 58 13.21 2.65 3.41
CA LYS A 58 12.41 3.76 2.88
C LYS A 58 13.29 4.92 2.42
N GLU A 59 14.31 5.26 3.21
CA GLU A 59 15.27 6.32 2.88
C GLU A 59 16.07 5.97 1.63
N SER A 60 16.66 4.77 1.56
CA SER A 60 17.54 4.40 0.45
C SER A 60 16.79 4.15 -0.87
N ILE A 61 15.64 3.48 -0.82
CA ILE A 61 14.90 3.08 -2.02
C ILE A 61 14.02 4.22 -2.53
N LEU A 62 13.36 4.96 -1.62
CA LEU A 62 12.37 5.97 -2.00
C LEU A 62 12.90 7.40 -1.86
N GLY A 63 14.05 7.61 -1.22
CA GLY A 63 14.63 8.94 -1.04
C GLY A 63 13.74 9.86 -0.20
N ILE A 64 13.15 9.33 0.88
CA ILE A 64 12.16 10.04 1.72
C ILE A 64 12.66 10.38 3.13
N LYS A 65 13.99 10.43 3.35
CA LYS A 65 14.60 10.75 4.65
C LYS A 65 14.03 12.00 5.30
N ASN A 66 13.96 13.10 4.55
CA ASN A 66 13.48 14.38 5.07
C ASN A 66 12.03 14.28 5.59
N ILE A 67 11.16 13.56 4.87
CA ILE A 67 9.75 13.36 5.28
C ILE A 67 9.67 12.48 6.55
N ILE A 68 10.50 11.42 6.63
CA ILE A 68 10.56 10.59 7.84
C ILE A 68 11.07 11.40 9.04
N SER A 69 12.09 12.23 8.87
CA SER A 69 12.64 13.07 9.95
C SER A 69 11.60 14.05 10.50
N SER A 70 10.78 14.66 9.64
CA SER A 70 9.79 15.66 10.07
C SER A 70 8.50 15.05 10.64
N HIS A 71 8.06 13.89 10.15
CA HIS A 71 6.72 13.35 10.45
C HIS A 71 6.73 11.97 11.14
N GLY A 72 7.89 11.33 11.24
CA GLY A 72 8.03 9.96 11.71
C GLY A 72 7.62 8.91 10.66
N VAL A 73 8.08 7.67 10.86
CA VAL A 73 7.93 6.58 9.88
C VAL A 73 6.50 6.10 9.65
N VAL A 74 5.59 6.32 10.62
CA VAL A 74 4.15 5.99 10.50
C VAL A 74 3.32 7.26 10.57
N SER A 75 3.18 7.90 9.42
CA SER A 75 2.49 9.17 9.23
C SER A 75 1.73 9.20 7.90
N LYS A 76 0.85 10.19 7.74
CA LYS A 76 0.11 10.42 6.49
C LYS A 76 1.11 10.79 5.39
N GLU A 77 2.03 11.68 5.71
CA GLU A 77 3.04 12.25 4.83
C GLU A 77 3.99 11.19 4.28
N VAL A 78 4.42 10.23 5.12
CA VAL A 78 5.21 9.09 4.66
C VAL A 78 4.41 8.20 3.70
N ALA A 79 3.14 7.89 3.99
CA ALA A 79 2.33 7.08 3.08
C ALA A 79 2.13 7.78 1.71
N GLU A 80 1.91 9.10 1.73
CA GLU A 80 1.76 9.90 0.51
C GLU A 80 3.05 10.00 -0.28
N GLU A 81 4.18 10.22 0.39
CA GLU A 81 5.46 10.30 -0.30
C GLU A 81 5.86 8.93 -0.86
N MET A 82 5.61 7.84 -0.13
CA MET A 82 5.79 6.46 -0.60
C MET A 82 5.02 6.22 -1.90
N VAL A 83 3.75 6.63 -1.99
CA VAL A 83 2.95 6.42 -3.20
C VAL A 83 3.40 7.32 -4.36
N LYS A 84 3.86 8.55 -4.08
CA LYS A 84 4.42 9.45 -5.10
C LYS A 84 5.73 8.93 -5.67
N LYS A 85 6.63 8.41 -4.83
CA LYS A 85 7.95 7.91 -5.23
C LYS A 85 7.83 6.64 -6.06
N ILE A 86 7.03 5.68 -5.64
CA ILE A 86 6.85 4.44 -6.42
C ILE A 86 6.22 4.69 -7.80
N SER A 87 5.34 5.70 -7.94
CA SER A 87 4.81 6.06 -9.27
C SER A 87 5.89 6.52 -10.24
N LYS A 88 7.04 7.02 -9.77
CA LYS A 88 8.11 7.57 -10.62
C LYS A 88 9.01 6.49 -11.23
N PHE A 89 8.85 5.23 -10.85
CA PHE A 89 9.64 4.13 -11.39
C PHE A 89 9.09 3.62 -12.74
N SER A 90 8.05 4.26 -13.28
CA SER A 90 7.45 3.93 -14.56
C SER A 90 6.86 5.16 -15.23
N ASP A 91 6.94 5.19 -16.56
CA ASP A 91 6.33 6.21 -17.41
C ASP A 91 4.86 5.90 -17.79
N GLU A 92 4.26 4.87 -17.17
CA GLU A 92 2.89 4.45 -17.44
C GLU A 92 1.86 5.53 -17.04
N LYS A 93 1.15 6.07 -18.04
CA LYS A 93 0.18 7.18 -17.85
C LYS A 93 -1.03 6.75 -17.02
N LYS A 94 -1.39 5.47 -17.08
CA LYS A 94 -2.52 4.87 -16.35
C LYS A 94 -1.98 3.95 -15.26
N LEU A 95 -1.39 4.54 -14.23
CA LEU A 95 -0.81 3.80 -13.10
C LEU A 95 -1.59 4.07 -11.81
N LEU A 96 -2.17 3.02 -11.25
CA LEU A 96 -2.59 2.99 -9.86
C LEU A 96 -1.38 2.64 -8.99
N SER A 97 -1.04 3.52 -8.07
CA SER A 97 -0.01 3.28 -7.06
C SER A 97 -0.66 3.14 -5.69
N LEU A 98 -0.25 2.13 -4.92
CA LEU A 98 -0.71 1.92 -3.54
C LEU A 98 0.48 1.94 -2.58
N SER A 99 0.29 2.45 -1.37
CA SER A 99 1.29 2.41 -0.30
C SER A 99 0.69 2.07 1.06
N CYS A 100 1.51 1.53 1.96
CA CYS A 100 1.18 1.48 3.38
C CYS A 100 2.39 1.71 4.29
N THR A 101 2.16 2.37 5.42
CA THR A 101 3.07 2.39 6.57
C THR A 101 2.29 2.21 7.87
N GLY A 102 2.82 1.48 8.84
CA GLY A 102 2.08 1.15 10.04
C GLY A 102 2.92 0.42 11.08
N TYR A 103 2.42 0.44 12.32
CA TYR A 103 3.00 -0.37 13.38
C TYR A 103 2.27 -1.70 13.49
N ALA A 104 2.99 -2.79 13.23
CA ALA A 104 2.53 -4.11 13.64
C ALA A 104 2.69 -4.28 15.16
N LEU A 105 1.84 -5.11 15.76
CA LEU A 105 2.00 -5.49 17.17
C LEU A 105 3.39 -6.11 17.37
N SER A 106 4.11 -5.61 18.38
CA SER A 106 5.36 -6.13 18.91
C SER A 106 5.40 -5.90 20.42
N GLU A 107 6.28 -6.60 21.14
CA GLU A 107 6.46 -6.44 22.59
C GLU A 107 6.75 -5.00 23.00
N LYS A 108 7.46 -4.26 22.14
CA LYS A 108 7.86 -2.86 22.36
C LYS A 108 6.81 -1.85 21.89
N THR A 109 5.75 -2.28 21.18
CA THR A 109 4.75 -1.36 20.64
C THR A 109 3.64 -1.12 21.64
N ASN A 110 3.45 0.13 22.08
CA ASN A 110 2.30 0.50 22.89
C ASN A 110 0.99 0.20 22.14
N LYS A 111 0.17 -0.72 22.67
CA LYS A 111 -1.12 -1.15 22.07
C LYS A 111 -2.04 0.03 21.75
N LYS A 112 -1.94 1.15 22.48
CA LYS A 112 -2.74 2.38 22.24
C LYS A 112 -2.41 3.07 20.91
N ASN A 113 -1.25 2.80 20.31
CA ASN A 113 -0.75 3.47 19.10
C ASN A 113 -0.70 2.58 17.84
N LEU A 114 -1.37 1.42 17.85
CA LEU A 114 -1.45 0.55 16.68
C LEU A 114 -2.36 1.16 15.60
N LYS A 115 -1.73 1.74 14.58
CA LYS A 115 -2.36 2.36 13.41
C LYS A 115 -1.53 2.09 12.17
N ALA A 116 -2.16 2.22 11.02
CA ALA A 116 -1.50 2.34 9.73
C ALA A 116 -2.09 3.49 8.93
N TYR A 117 -1.30 4.00 7.98
CA TYR A 117 -1.73 4.89 6.93
C TYR A 117 -1.58 4.16 5.61
N ILE A 118 -2.61 4.25 4.77
CA ILE A 118 -2.62 3.71 3.42
C ILE A 118 -2.91 4.84 2.45
N SER A 119 -2.20 4.87 1.33
CA SER A 119 -2.45 5.85 0.28
C SER A 119 -2.65 5.17 -1.06
N ALA A 120 -3.51 5.76 -1.89
CA ALA A 120 -3.71 5.38 -3.27
C ALA A 120 -3.57 6.62 -4.14
N LYS A 121 -2.89 6.49 -5.27
CA LYS A 121 -2.73 7.53 -6.28
C LYS A 121 -3.10 6.99 -7.65
N PHE A 122 -3.94 7.72 -8.37
CA PHE A 122 -4.27 7.45 -9.76
C PHE A 122 -4.40 8.78 -10.49
N LYS A 123 -3.59 8.97 -11.53
CA LYS A 123 -3.43 10.27 -12.21
C LYS A 123 -3.07 11.38 -11.20
N LYS A 124 -3.83 12.48 -11.19
CA LYS A 124 -3.64 13.62 -10.27
C LYS A 124 -4.29 13.40 -8.89
N THR A 125 -5.13 12.39 -8.74
CA THR A 125 -5.86 12.15 -7.50
C THR A 125 -5.03 11.31 -6.55
N LEU A 126 -4.86 11.80 -5.33
CA LEU A 126 -4.23 11.09 -4.23
C LEU A 126 -5.21 11.07 -3.06
N VAL A 127 -5.44 9.89 -2.48
CA VAL A 127 -6.28 9.71 -1.29
C VAL A 127 -5.49 8.93 -0.24
N THR A 128 -5.58 9.38 1.00
CA THR A 128 -4.93 8.73 2.15
C THR A 128 -5.96 8.43 3.23
N LYS A 129 -5.86 7.25 3.84
CA LYS A 129 -6.72 6.83 4.95
C LYS A 129 -5.88 6.34 6.12
N LYS A 130 -6.23 6.81 7.32
CA LYS A 130 -5.74 6.25 8.59
C LYS A 130 -6.64 5.09 8.98
N ILE A 131 -6.05 3.96 9.36
CA ILE A 131 -6.77 2.78 9.86
C ILE A 131 -6.28 2.43 11.28
N SER A 132 -7.21 1.99 12.12
CA SER A 132 -6.93 1.53 13.48
C SER A 132 -6.62 0.05 13.49
N LEU A 133 -5.58 -0.36 14.22
CA LEU A 133 -5.14 -1.75 14.35
C LEU A 133 -5.16 -2.25 15.81
N LYS A 134 -5.73 -1.47 16.73
CA LYS A 134 -5.67 -1.68 18.19
C LYS A 134 -6.14 -3.07 18.65
N SER A 135 -7.13 -3.65 17.98
CA SER A 135 -7.76 -4.91 18.37
C SER A 135 -7.34 -6.10 17.50
N LEU A 136 -6.29 -5.95 16.69
CA LEU A 136 -5.88 -6.96 15.73
C LEU A 136 -4.57 -7.62 16.17
N SER A 137 -4.51 -8.95 16.01
CA SER A 137 -3.23 -9.67 16.04
C SER A 137 -2.33 -9.18 14.91
N ARG A 138 -1.02 -9.46 14.99
CA ARG A 138 -0.05 -9.11 13.95
C ARG A 138 -0.50 -9.59 12.55
N LEU A 139 -0.91 -10.84 12.44
CA LEU A 139 -1.37 -11.42 11.17
C LEU A 139 -2.68 -10.78 10.68
N SER A 140 -3.63 -10.54 11.60
CA SER A 140 -4.88 -9.88 11.24
C SER A 140 -4.65 -8.42 10.80
N ALA A 141 -3.71 -7.71 11.41
CA ALA A 141 -3.33 -6.35 11.01
C ALA A 141 -2.73 -6.30 9.60
N ILE A 142 -1.87 -7.27 9.26
CA ILE A 142 -1.30 -7.43 7.90
C ILE A 142 -2.43 -7.63 6.89
N LYS A 143 -3.28 -8.64 7.10
CA LYS A 143 -4.38 -8.98 6.19
C LYS A 143 -5.40 -7.85 6.07
N TYR A 144 -5.73 -7.21 7.18
CA TYR A 144 -6.66 -6.09 7.22
C TYR A 144 -6.11 -4.87 6.47
N THR A 145 -4.83 -4.53 6.67
CA THR A 145 -4.20 -3.41 5.95
C THR A 145 -4.20 -3.66 4.45
N ALA A 146 -3.85 -4.86 3.99
CA ALA A 146 -3.89 -5.20 2.57
C ALA A 146 -5.31 -5.11 1.98
N LYS A 147 -6.31 -5.58 2.72
CA LYS A 147 -7.73 -5.43 2.33
C LYS A 147 -8.13 -3.96 2.19
N GLU A 148 -7.74 -3.12 3.14
CA GLU A 148 -8.04 -1.68 3.10
C GLU A 148 -7.30 -0.98 1.95
N MET A 149 -6.05 -1.36 1.64
CA MET A 149 -5.34 -0.89 0.45
C MET A 149 -6.10 -1.25 -0.85
N THR A 150 -6.58 -2.49 -0.98
CA THR A 150 -7.39 -2.92 -2.13
C THR A 150 -8.69 -2.12 -2.26
N LEU A 151 -9.39 -1.88 -1.14
CA LEU A 151 -10.61 -1.07 -1.12
C LEU A 151 -10.34 0.38 -1.53
N LEU A 152 -9.25 0.96 -1.05
CA LEU A 152 -8.87 2.33 -1.40
C LEU A 152 -8.52 2.45 -2.89
N GLY A 153 -7.79 1.48 -3.44
CA GLY A 153 -7.50 1.40 -4.87
C GLY A 153 -8.77 1.25 -5.72
N LEU A 154 -9.68 0.36 -5.32
CA LEU A 154 -10.98 0.20 -5.97
C LEU A 154 -11.76 1.52 -6.02
N LYS A 155 -11.86 2.24 -4.89
CA LYS A 155 -12.55 3.54 -4.82
C LYS A 155 -11.98 4.57 -5.79
N LEU A 156 -10.68 4.52 -6.08
CA LEU A 156 -9.99 5.50 -6.92
C LEU A 156 -10.10 5.21 -8.43
N ILE A 157 -10.49 3.99 -8.79
CA ILE A 157 -10.61 3.53 -10.19
C ILE A 157 -12.07 3.45 -10.66
N VAL A 158 -13.05 3.62 -9.77
CA VAL A 158 -14.47 3.70 -10.17
C VAL A 158 -14.67 4.82 -11.19
#